data_AF-A0A4R4X267-F1
#
_entry.id   AF-A0A4R4X267-F1
#
_cell.length_a   1.000
_cell.length_b   1.000
_cell.length_c   1.000
_cell.angle_alpha   90.00
_cell.angle_beta   90.00
_cell.angle_gamma   90.00
#
_symmetry.space_group_name_H-M   'P 1'
#
loop_
_entity.id
_entity.type
_entity.pdbx_description
1 polymer ?
#
loop_
_entity_poly.entity_id
_entity_poly.type
_entity_poly.pdbx_seq_one_letter_code
_entity_poly.pdbx_strand_id
1 'polypeptide(L)'
;MDPFDEGLRCQDIHAGLRNVDPNSGTLTPLAETQLIGMAASLAALIRGQDVIDDAQALRAVAAEQLDVNQFAFDAVVKTLADVEFVQGVQTSGGRIVRFTENVPYYDDLYAELGCAWRARQPTELEQQMVVLVEHLADTPVPVEELAAHIGLDTAAVPQLLEVGGRADLIKTIPLLDGDVVYSPFFGFENPEVVGDLVREHGSAQLADAFAALRGEQGMPVTAVQPVLQDAIARGLLLAPAVELPNHTVQPFAALPYTLNRELLRGRKPVLEKALAVLACLRCGQHFGGATSLPADALVDVIDKLLDPHRGILQPHSSHARQYGLMHSAGIIAFAPDSMPGGSWVRPQFIDTEDNREALRIARDLITHGEPVAGRVGDEQARAALLLGQPFSAPMQTTARLRNRATVSPQQWQTVVDAALGLGRIR
;
A
#
# COMPACT_ATOMS: atom_id res chain seq x y z
N MET A 1 16.58 9.73 13.38
CA MET A 1 15.64 9.30 12.33
C MET A 1 14.98 8.06 12.84
N ASP A 2 13.66 8.07 12.93
CA ASP A 2 12.91 6.86 13.22
C ASP A 2 13.13 5.86 12.09
N PRO A 3 13.23 4.55 12.40
CA PRO A 3 13.38 3.54 11.37
C PRO A 3 12.08 3.48 10.54
N PHE A 4 12.20 3.67 9.23
CA PHE A 4 11.14 3.45 8.25
C PHE A 4 11.60 2.41 7.23
N ASP A 5 10.67 1.74 6.55
CA ASP A 5 10.99 0.68 5.60
C ASP A 5 11.58 1.27 4.31
N GLU A 6 12.92 1.39 4.23
CA GLU A 6 13.57 1.94 3.04
C GLU A 6 13.33 1.07 1.80
N GLY A 7 13.19 -0.26 2.00
CA GLY A 7 12.84 -1.19 0.94
C GLY A 7 11.46 -0.89 0.34
N LEU A 8 10.50 -0.47 1.17
CA LEU A 8 9.17 -0.03 0.71
C LEU A 8 9.27 1.26 -0.10
N ARG A 9 10.02 2.25 0.38
CA ARG A 9 10.19 3.52 -0.35
C ARG A 9 10.99 3.39 -1.64
N CYS A 10 11.91 2.43 -1.73
CA CYS A 10 12.54 2.07 -3.00
C CYS A 10 11.50 1.57 -4.01
N GLN A 11 10.51 0.78 -3.58
CA GLN A 11 9.42 0.33 -4.43
C GLN A 11 8.54 1.49 -4.88
N ASP A 12 8.18 2.41 -3.99
CA ASP A 12 7.39 3.59 -4.31
C ASP A 12 8.11 4.44 -5.36
N ILE A 13 9.40 4.70 -5.17
CA ILE A 13 10.22 5.45 -6.13
C ILE A 13 10.21 4.77 -7.51
N HIS A 14 10.41 3.45 -7.58
CA HIS A 14 10.29 2.72 -8.84
C HIS A 14 8.88 2.84 -9.46
N ALA A 15 7.83 2.79 -8.66
CA ALA A 15 6.45 2.93 -9.12
C ALA A 15 6.14 4.34 -9.66
N GLY A 16 6.67 5.39 -9.04
CA GLY A 16 6.54 6.79 -9.50
C GLY A 16 7.26 7.04 -10.83
N LEU A 17 8.42 6.41 -11.02
CA LEU A 17 9.21 6.50 -12.25
C LEU A 17 8.54 5.86 -13.48
N ARG A 18 7.41 5.17 -13.32
CA ARG A 18 6.64 4.55 -14.41
C ARG A 18 6.00 5.53 -15.38
N ASN A 19 6.10 6.84 -15.18
CA ASN A 19 5.67 7.83 -16.20
C ASN A 19 6.83 8.48 -16.94
N VAL A 20 8.07 8.16 -16.55
CA VAL A 20 9.29 8.72 -17.13
C VAL A 20 9.92 7.72 -18.11
N ASP A 21 10.73 8.23 -19.03
CA ASP A 21 11.58 7.39 -19.87
C ASP A 21 12.60 6.64 -18.97
N PRO A 22 12.57 5.30 -18.92
CA PRO A 22 13.48 4.52 -18.08
C PRO A 22 14.94 4.62 -18.54
N ASN A 23 15.21 5.12 -19.74
CA ASN A 23 16.57 5.38 -20.23
C ASN A 23 17.02 6.84 -20.03
N SER A 24 16.21 7.66 -19.34
CA SER A 24 16.58 9.04 -19.08
C SER A 24 17.81 9.11 -18.19
N GLY A 25 18.84 9.83 -18.64
CA GLY A 25 20.06 10.06 -17.86
C GLY A 25 19.81 10.79 -16.53
N THR A 26 18.65 11.46 -16.39
CA THR A 26 18.23 12.10 -15.13
C THR A 26 17.90 11.11 -14.03
N LEU A 27 17.69 9.83 -14.35
CA LEU A 27 17.40 8.76 -13.39
C LEU A 27 18.65 8.01 -12.95
N THR A 28 19.78 8.21 -13.62
CA THR A 28 21.09 7.64 -13.24
C THR A 28 21.41 7.82 -11.76
N PRO A 29 21.13 8.99 -11.14
CA PRO A 29 21.39 9.17 -9.73
C PRO A 29 20.54 8.29 -8.81
N LEU A 30 19.45 7.67 -9.28
CA LEU A 30 18.53 6.82 -8.50
C LEU A 30 18.68 5.32 -8.82
N ALA A 31 19.80 4.91 -9.42
CA ALA A 31 19.97 3.58 -9.99
C ALA A 31 19.86 2.45 -8.96
N GLU A 32 20.43 2.61 -7.76
CA GLU A 32 20.42 1.58 -6.72
C GLU A 32 19.03 1.48 -6.09
N THR A 33 18.42 2.62 -5.81
CA THR A 33 17.03 2.71 -5.33
C THR A 33 16.05 2.07 -6.32
N GLN A 34 16.22 2.35 -7.63
CA GLN A 34 15.37 1.75 -8.67
C GLN A 34 15.57 0.24 -8.78
N LEU A 35 16.81 -0.26 -8.67
CA LEU A 35 17.09 -1.69 -8.70
C LEU A 35 16.38 -2.43 -7.57
N ILE A 36 16.42 -1.89 -6.35
CA ILE A 36 15.73 -2.47 -5.20
C ILE A 36 14.21 -2.37 -5.36
N GLY A 37 13.68 -1.27 -5.89
CA GLY A 37 12.25 -1.16 -6.18
C GLY A 37 11.75 -2.14 -7.25
N MET A 38 12.58 -2.43 -8.26
CA MET A 38 12.32 -3.49 -9.24
C MET A 38 12.35 -4.88 -8.57
N ALA A 39 13.28 -5.12 -7.64
CA ALA A 39 13.36 -6.36 -6.88
C ALA A 39 12.13 -6.57 -5.97
N ALA A 40 11.70 -5.54 -5.25
CA ALA A 40 10.48 -5.57 -4.44
C ALA A 40 9.26 -5.94 -5.29
N SER A 41 9.10 -5.29 -6.45
CA SER A 41 7.99 -5.58 -7.37
C SER A 41 8.04 -7.00 -7.94
N LEU A 42 9.24 -7.50 -8.29
CA LEU A 42 9.39 -8.86 -8.80
C LEU A 42 9.15 -9.91 -7.71
N ALA A 43 9.69 -9.71 -6.50
CA ALA A 43 9.49 -10.59 -5.34
C ALA A 43 8.00 -10.74 -5.03
N ALA A 44 7.28 -9.63 -4.99
CA ALA A 44 5.85 -9.63 -4.75
C ALA A 44 5.07 -10.39 -5.85
N LEU A 45 5.47 -10.25 -7.12
CA LEU A 45 4.86 -11.00 -8.24
C LEU A 45 5.10 -12.52 -8.12
N ILE A 46 6.33 -12.96 -7.87
CA ILE A 46 6.69 -14.39 -7.84
C ILE A 46 6.31 -15.08 -6.53
N ARG A 47 6.02 -14.34 -5.46
CA ARG A 47 5.76 -14.92 -4.13
C ARG A 47 4.69 -16.02 -4.14
N GLY A 48 4.97 -17.20 -3.60
CA GLY A 48 4.08 -18.36 -3.64
C GLY A 48 4.08 -19.10 -4.98
N GLN A 49 5.03 -18.82 -5.87
CA GLN A 49 5.31 -19.62 -7.05
C GLN A 49 6.46 -20.56 -6.73
N ASP A 50 6.18 -21.81 -6.36
CA ASP A 50 7.21 -22.77 -5.92
C ASP A 50 8.46 -22.78 -6.83
N VAL A 51 8.26 -22.86 -8.15
CA VAL A 51 9.38 -22.87 -9.11
C VAL A 51 9.05 -22.05 -10.36
N ILE A 52 9.96 -21.16 -10.72
CA ILE A 52 9.95 -20.46 -12.00
C ILE A 52 10.77 -21.27 -13.00
N ASP A 53 10.08 -22.04 -13.86
CA ASP A 53 10.70 -22.92 -14.85
C ASP A 53 11.12 -22.21 -16.16
N ASP A 54 10.55 -21.04 -16.45
CA ASP A 54 10.91 -20.21 -17.62
C ASP A 54 11.11 -18.74 -17.21
N ALA A 55 12.33 -18.44 -16.74
CA ALA A 55 12.69 -17.08 -16.33
C ALA A 55 12.74 -16.08 -17.51
N GLN A 56 12.83 -16.55 -18.76
CA GLN A 56 12.79 -15.65 -19.93
C GLN A 56 11.36 -15.19 -20.23
N ALA A 57 10.39 -16.09 -20.06
CA ALA A 57 8.98 -15.73 -20.10
C ALA A 57 8.62 -14.77 -18.95
N LEU A 58 9.09 -15.06 -17.72
CA LEU A 58 8.90 -14.16 -16.58
C LEU A 58 9.54 -12.78 -16.81
N ARG A 59 10.69 -12.70 -17.47
CA ARG A 59 11.31 -11.43 -17.85
C ARG A 59 10.39 -10.58 -18.73
N ALA A 60 9.72 -11.18 -19.71
CA ALA A 60 8.77 -10.48 -20.55
C ALA A 60 7.55 -9.99 -19.74
N VAL A 61 7.04 -10.82 -18.83
CA VAL A 61 5.97 -10.45 -17.90
C VAL A 61 6.38 -9.28 -17.01
N ALA A 62 7.56 -9.35 -16.38
CA ALA A 62 8.06 -8.30 -15.50
C ALA A 62 8.30 -6.97 -16.24
N ALA A 63 8.79 -7.03 -17.48
CA ALA A 63 8.97 -5.84 -18.31
C ALA A 63 7.64 -5.17 -18.68
N GLU A 64 6.65 -5.96 -19.10
CA GLU A 64 5.36 -5.43 -19.50
C GLU A 64 4.54 -4.95 -18.29
N GLN A 65 4.52 -5.72 -17.21
CA GLN A 65 3.59 -5.53 -16.09
C GLN A 65 4.14 -4.69 -14.95
N LEU A 66 5.45 -4.79 -14.69
CA LEU A 66 6.09 -4.16 -13.53
C LEU A 66 7.02 -3.00 -13.92
N ASP A 67 7.19 -2.75 -15.22
CA ASP A 67 8.22 -1.86 -15.80
C ASP A 67 9.64 -2.23 -15.35
N VAL A 68 9.90 -3.51 -15.09
CA VAL A 68 11.25 -3.99 -14.83
C VAL A 68 12.03 -3.96 -16.14
N ASN A 69 13.12 -3.20 -16.20
CA ASN A 69 13.93 -3.14 -17.41
C ASN A 69 14.40 -4.56 -17.78
N GLN A 70 14.10 -5.01 -19.01
CA GLN A 70 14.45 -6.35 -19.50
C GLN A 70 15.96 -6.65 -19.41
N PHE A 71 16.81 -5.62 -19.47
CA PHE A 71 18.26 -5.74 -19.33
C PHE A 71 18.70 -5.79 -17.86
N ALA A 72 17.92 -5.25 -16.95
CA ALA A 72 18.16 -5.30 -15.51
C ALA A 72 17.63 -6.58 -14.87
N PHE A 73 16.77 -7.36 -15.54
CA PHE A 73 16.12 -8.54 -14.97
C PHE A 73 17.09 -9.52 -14.29
N ASP A 74 18.22 -9.83 -14.93
CA ASP A 74 19.20 -10.75 -14.33
C ASP A 74 19.90 -10.15 -13.11
N ALA A 75 20.07 -8.83 -13.06
CA ALA A 75 20.57 -8.14 -11.87
C ALA A 75 19.50 -8.15 -10.75
N VAL A 76 18.24 -7.92 -11.09
CA VAL A 76 17.11 -7.96 -10.14
C VAL A 76 16.99 -9.34 -9.49
N VAL A 77 17.01 -10.43 -10.27
CA VAL A 77 16.94 -11.79 -9.72
C VAL A 77 18.17 -12.10 -8.85
N LYS A 78 19.35 -11.59 -9.19
CA LYS A 78 20.54 -11.74 -8.34
C LYS A 78 20.38 -10.99 -7.02
N THR A 79 19.87 -9.76 -7.03
CA THR A 79 19.54 -9.03 -5.80
C THR A 79 18.59 -9.84 -4.92
N LEU A 80 17.57 -10.47 -5.51
CA LEU A 80 16.65 -11.35 -4.77
C LEU A 80 17.34 -12.61 -4.23
N ALA A 81 18.32 -13.15 -4.96
CA ALA A 81 19.10 -14.29 -4.49
C ALA A 81 20.05 -13.90 -3.34
N ASP A 82 20.61 -12.69 -3.37
CA ASP A 82 21.51 -12.16 -2.33
C ASP A 82 20.79 -12.01 -0.97
N VAL A 83 19.47 -11.75 -0.98
CA VAL A 83 18.61 -11.73 0.22
C VAL A 83 17.86 -13.05 0.45
N GLU A 84 18.28 -14.13 -0.22
CA GLU A 84 17.71 -15.48 -0.10
C GLU A 84 16.20 -15.62 -0.45
N PHE A 85 15.61 -14.63 -1.10
CA PHE A 85 14.23 -14.68 -1.61
C PHE A 85 14.11 -15.53 -2.86
N VAL A 86 15.23 -15.78 -3.53
CA VAL A 86 15.34 -16.69 -4.67
C VAL A 86 16.51 -17.64 -4.44
N GLN A 87 16.30 -18.92 -4.73
CA GLN A 87 17.31 -19.96 -4.58
C GLN A 87 17.46 -20.80 -5.86
N GLY A 88 18.56 -21.54 -5.96
CA GLY A 88 18.76 -22.50 -7.04
C GLY A 88 18.78 -21.88 -8.44
N VAL A 89 19.28 -20.65 -8.56
CA VAL A 89 19.35 -19.91 -9.84
C VAL A 89 20.18 -20.70 -10.85
N GLN A 90 19.52 -21.14 -11.93
CA GLN A 90 20.16 -21.84 -13.04
C GLN A 90 20.37 -20.87 -14.20
N THR A 91 21.55 -20.93 -14.80
CA THR A 91 21.91 -20.10 -15.95
C THR A 91 22.26 -20.94 -17.16
N SER A 92 21.85 -20.50 -18.35
CA SER A 92 22.28 -21.05 -19.64
C SER A 92 22.73 -19.93 -20.55
N GLY A 93 23.95 -20.03 -21.11
CA GLY A 93 24.52 -19.00 -21.98
C GLY A 93 24.60 -17.61 -21.32
N GLY A 94 24.80 -17.56 -19.99
CA GLY A 94 24.87 -16.32 -19.22
C GLY A 94 23.51 -15.69 -18.87
N ARG A 95 22.39 -16.31 -19.24
CA ARG A 95 21.04 -15.85 -18.91
C ARG A 95 20.42 -16.74 -17.84
N ILE A 96 19.63 -16.15 -16.94
CA ILE A 96 18.86 -16.90 -15.96
C ILE A 96 17.72 -17.62 -16.67
N VAL A 97 17.60 -18.93 -16.44
CA VAL A 97 16.56 -19.77 -17.08
C VAL A 97 15.56 -20.32 -16.07
N ARG A 98 15.97 -20.56 -14.83
CA ARG A 98 15.13 -21.17 -13.79
C ARG A 98 15.59 -20.76 -12.40
N PHE A 99 14.67 -20.67 -11.46
CA PHE A 99 14.97 -20.55 -10.04
C PHE A 99 13.77 -20.96 -9.17
N THR A 100 14.01 -21.12 -7.88
CA THR A 100 13.01 -21.43 -6.85
C THR A 100 12.75 -20.18 -6.02
N GLU A 101 11.49 -19.93 -5.70
CA GLU A 101 11.07 -18.80 -4.88
C GLU A 101 11.09 -19.17 -3.39
N ASN A 102 11.45 -18.20 -2.56
CA ASN A 102 11.51 -18.32 -1.09
C ASN A 102 11.21 -16.95 -0.43
N VAL A 103 10.30 -16.16 -1.03
CA VAL A 103 9.98 -14.80 -0.59
C VAL A 103 9.12 -14.90 0.69
N PRO A 104 9.52 -14.24 1.79
CA PRO A 104 8.77 -14.27 3.05
C PRO A 104 7.44 -13.52 2.96
N TYR A 105 6.58 -13.77 3.94
CA TYR A 105 5.33 -13.01 4.09
C TYR A 105 5.58 -11.67 4.80
N TYR A 106 5.36 -10.59 4.05
CA TYR A 106 5.20 -9.17 4.42
C TYR A 106 6.30 -8.53 5.29
N ASP A 107 6.39 -8.82 6.58
CA ASP A 107 7.19 -8.01 7.52
C ASP A 107 8.71 -8.13 7.26
N ASP A 108 9.17 -9.32 6.86
CA ASP A 108 10.59 -9.54 6.56
C ASP A 108 10.99 -9.07 5.15
N LEU A 109 10.01 -8.86 4.23
CA LEU A 109 10.31 -8.57 2.82
C LEU A 109 11.00 -7.21 2.66
N TYR A 110 10.37 -6.16 3.19
CA TYR A 110 10.84 -4.79 2.99
C TYR A 110 12.02 -4.45 3.89
N ALA A 111 12.09 -5.04 5.08
CA ALA A 111 13.22 -4.91 5.97
C ALA A 111 14.51 -5.47 5.34
N GLU A 112 14.47 -6.69 4.77
CA GLU A 112 15.62 -7.30 4.12
C GLU A 112 16.03 -6.56 2.83
N LEU A 113 15.06 -6.10 2.04
CA LEU A 113 15.35 -5.26 0.86
C LEU A 113 15.93 -3.90 1.25
N GLY A 114 15.51 -3.32 2.37
CA GLY A 114 16.12 -2.11 2.94
C GLY A 114 17.57 -2.35 3.36
N CYS A 115 17.86 -3.49 4.00
CA CYS A 115 19.22 -3.92 4.31
C CYS A 115 20.08 -4.08 3.05
N ALA A 116 19.54 -4.72 2.01
CA ALA A 116 20.21 -4.88 0.72
C ALA A 116 20.47 -3.53 0.05
N TRP A 117 19.52 -2.60 0.08
CA TRP A 117 19.71 -1.25 -0.43
C TRP A 117 20.88 -0.56 0.29
N ARG A 118 20.91 -0.55 1.63
CA ARG A 118 22.02 0.06 2.39
C ARG A 118 23.37 -0.58 2.08
N ALA A 119 23.41 -1.91 1.92
CA ALA A 119 24.64 -2.66 1.62
C ALA A 119 25.24 -2.27 0.25
N ARG A 120 24.41 -1.78 -0.69
CA ARG A 120 24.84 -1.33 -2.01
C ARG A 120 25.42 0.09 -2.01
N GLN A 121 25.48 0.75 -0.85
CA GLN A 121 26.06 2.09 -0.67
C GLN A 121 25.41 3.13 -1.59
N PRO A 122 24.09 3.36 -1.46
CA PRO A 122 23.36 4.34 -2.27
C PRO A 122 24.00 5.71 -2.10
N THR A 123 23.95 6.51 -3.16
CA THR A 123 24.51 7.87 -3.12
C THR A 123 23.78 8.74 -2.09
N GLU A 124 24.41 9.83 -1.66
CA GLU A 124 23.77 10.77 -0.73
C GLU A 124 22.44 11.31 -1.29
N LEU A 125 22.38 11.56 -2.61
CA LEU A 125 21.14 11.97 -3.27
C LEU A 125 20.05 10.90 -3.19
N GLU A 126 20.39 9.61 -3.33
CA GLU A 126 19.42 8.51 -3.18
C GLU A 126 18.89 8.42 -1.76
N GLN A 127 19.78 8.51 -0.78
CA GLN A 127 19.40 8.48 0.62
C GLN A 127 18.46 9.64 0.95
N GLN A 128 18.80 10.85 0.51
CA GLN A 128 17.97 12.03 0.72
C GLN A 128 16.65 11.98 -0.07
N MET A 129 16.63 11.40 -1.28
CA MET A 129 15.39 11.20 -2.05
C MET A 129 14.45 10.22 -1.35
N VAL A 130 14.97 9.11 -0.82
CA VAL A 130 14.17 8.13 -0.06
C VAL A 130 13.56 8.78 1.18
N VAL A 131 14.35 9.55 1.93
CA VAL A 131 13.88 10.30 3.11
C VAL A 131 12.85 11.36 2.71
N LEU A 132 13.06 12.09 1.61
CA LEU A 132 12.14 13.09 1.10
C LEU A 132 10.80 12.47 0.70
N VAL A 133 10.82 11.34 -0.02
CA VAL A 133 9.60 10.63 -0.43
C VAL A 133 8.86 10.06 0.77
N GLU A 134 9.55 9.51 1.77
CA GLU A 134 8.92 9.11 3.05
C GLU A 134 8.14 10.27 3.67
N HIS A 135 8.82 11.39 3.91
CA HIS A 135 8.20 12.54 4.60
C HIS A 135 7.09 13.20 3.77
N LEU A 136 7.22 13.22 2.43
CA LEU A 136 6.20 13.80 1.56
C LEU A 136 5.04 12.85 1.24
N ALA A 137 5.26 11.53 1.35
CA ALA A 137 4.17 10.56 1.44
C ALA A 137 3.41 10.77 2.76
N ASP A 138 4.11 11.29 3.77
CA ASP A 138 3.53 11.58 5.07
C ASP A 138 2.73 12.87 5.14
N THR A 139 3.27 13.98 4.66
CA THR A 139 2.59 15.27 4.75
C THR A 139 3.05 16.21 3.66
N PRO A 140 2.18 17.10 3.16
CA PRO A 140 2.61 18.26 2.42
C PRO A 140 3.51 19.14 3.30
N VAL A 141 4.62 19.62 2.75
CA VAL A 141 5.61 20.46 3.44
C VAL A 141 5.90 21.71 2.62
N PRO A 142 5.99 22.92 3.22
CA PRO A 142 6.46 24.11 2.52
C PRO A 142 7.90 23.92 2.02
N VAL A 143 8.20 24.38 0.80
CA VAL A 143 9.53 24.23 0.19
C VAL A 143 10.63 24.81 1.08
N GLU A 144 10.34 25.94 1.73
CA GLU A 144 11.29 26.64 2.62
C GLU A 144 11.62 25.86 3.90
N GLU A 145 10.72 24.96 4.32
CA GLU A 145 10.88 24.17 5.54
C GLU A 145 11.53 22.81 5.29
N LEU A 146 11.60 22.34 4.04
CA LEU A 146 12.07 20.99 3.68
C LEU A 146 13.39 20.61 4.35
N ALA A 147 14.41 21.47 4.25
CA ALA A 147 15.74 21.19 4.80
C ALA A 147 15.69 21.03 6.33
N ALA A 148 14.97 21.93 7.00
CA ALA A 148 14.90 21.96 8.46
C ALA A 148 14.00 20.86 9.04
N HIS A 149 12.88 20.56 8.37
CA HIS A 149 11.88 19.60 8.84
C HIS A 149 12.29 18.15 8.60
N ILE A 150 12.91 17.89 7.44
CA ILE A 150 13.23 16.53 6.98
C ILE A 150 14.71 16.18 7.26
N GLY A 151 15.52 17.16 7.66
CA GLY A 151 16.96 16.97 7.89
C GLY A 151 17.76 16.79 6.60
N LEU A 152 17.30 17.39 5.50
CA LEU A 152 17.99 17.35 4.21
C LEU A 152 19.15 18.34 4.17
N ASP A 153 20.16 18.04 3.35
CA ASP A 153 21.16 19.04 3.02
C ASP A 153 20.50 20.17 2.22
N THR A 154 20.58 21.40 2.76
CA THR A 154 20.02 22.59 2.13
C THR A 154 20.57 22.79 0.71
N ALA A 155 21.82 22.38 0.45
CA ALA A 155 22.41 22.47 -0.87
C ALA A 155 21.83 21.45 -1.88
N ALA A 156 21.30 20.34 -1.39
CA ALA A 156 20.73 19.27 -2.22
C ALA A 156 19.25 19.48 -2.56
N VAL A 157 18.51 20.27 -1.77
CA VAL A 157 17.06 20.51 -1.95
C VAL A 157 16.68 20.89 -3.40
N PRO A 158 17.35 21.84 -4.09
CA PRO A 158 16.98 22.19 -5.47
C PRO A 158 17.09 21.00 -6.43
N GLN A 159 18.14 20.19 -6.29
CA GLN A 159 18.36 19.01 -7.12
C GLN A 159 17.33 17.91 -6.81
N LEU A 160 17.00 17.70 -5.53
CA LEU A 160 15.97 16.75 -5.11
C LEU A 160 14.59 17.13 -5.67
N LEU A 161 14.22 18.41 -5.62
CA LEU A 161 12.96 18.90 -6.19
C LEU A 161 12.93 18.79 -7.71
N GLU A 162 14.04 19.07 -8.39
CA GLU A 162 14.14 18.92 -9.85
C GLU A 162 14.02 17.46 -10.28
N VAL A 163 14.79 16.56 -9.65
CA VAL A 163 14.75 15.12 -9.95
C VAL A 163 13.40 14.54 -9.57
N GLY A 164 12.91 14.80 -8.35
CA GLY A 164 11.65 14.29 -7.83
C GLY A 164 10.43 14.81 -8.59
N GLY A 165 10.42 16.09 -8.98
CA GLY A 165 9.36 16.68 -9.79
C GLY A 165 9.31 16.11 -11.21
N ARG A 166 10.47 15.92 -11.86
CA ARG A 166 10.53 15.24 -13.17
C ARG A 166 10.18 13.76 -13.10
N ALA A 167 10.42 13.14 -11.96
CA ALA A 167 10.14 11.75 -11.66
C ALA A 167 8.68 11.48 -11.27
N ASP A 168 7.82 12.50 -11.23
CA ASP A 168 6.46 12.44 -10.66
C ASP A 168 6.44 11.89 -9.22
N LEU A 169 7.55 12.02 -8.48
CA LEU A 169 7.65 11.64 -7.06
C LEU A 169 7.20 12.76 -6.14
N ILE A 170 7.24 14.00 -6.65
CA ILE A 170 6.91 15.22 -5.94
C ILE A 170 6.04 16.09 -6.83
N LYS A 171 5.00 16.68 -6.26
CA LYS A 171 4.18 17.70 -6.88
C LYS A 171 4.20 18.96 -6.03
N THR A 172 4.13 20.10 -6.70
CA THR A 172 4.14 21.41 -6.06
C THR A 172 2.78 22.08 -6.20
N ILE A 173 2.27 22.63 -5.10
CA ILE A 173 1.06 23.44 -5.02
C ILE A 173 1.53 24.89 -4.78
N PRO A 174 1.36 25.79 -5.76
CA PRO A 174 1.70 27.19 -5.56
C PRO A 174 0.67 27.84 -4.64
N LEU A 175 1.14 28.41 -3.52
CA LEU A 175 0.33 29.23 -2.61
C LEU A 175 0.91 30.65 -2.54
N LEU A 176 0.09 31.61 -2.05
CA LEU A 176 0.50 33.01 -1.93
C LEU A 176 1.67 33.19 -0.95
N ASP A 177 1.75 32.34 0.07
CA ASP A 177 2.73 32.42 1.16
C ASP A 177 3.92 31.45 0.98
N GLY A 178 4.06 30.85 -0.20
CA GLY A 178 5.13 29.90 -0.53
C GLY A 178 4.62 28.59 -1.10
N ASP A 179 5.45 27.95 -1.91
CA ASP A 179 5.11 26.68 -2.54
C ASP A 179 5.08 25.55 -1.51
N VAL A 180 4.07 24.69 -1.61
CA VAL A 180 3.95 23.46 -0.81
C VAL A 180 4.19 22.27 -1.69
N VAL A 181 5.08 21.37 -1.26
CA VAL A 181 5.35 20.13 -1.96
C VAL A 181 4.70 18.96 -1.25
N TYR A 182 4.25 17.97 -2.02
CA TYR A 182 3.70 16.72 -1.51
C TYR A 182 4.09 15.59 -2.46
N SER A 183 4.06 14.36 -1.99
CA SER A 183 4.24 13.21 -2.87
C SER A 183 2.90 12.74 -3.41
N PRO A 184 2.78 12.31 -4.68
CA PRO A 184 1.56 11.65 -5.18
C PRO A 184 1.20 10.35 -4.44
N PHE A 185 2.13 9.84 -3.62
CA PHE A 185 1.88 8.77 -2.67
C PHE A 185 1.02 9.22 -1.47
N PHE A 186 0.86 10.51 -1.23
CA PHE A 186 -0.05 11.03 -0.22
C PHE A 186 -1.50 10.55 -0.48
N GLY A 187 -2.14 10.01 0.55
CA GLY A 187 -3.30 9.11 0.47
C GLY A 187 -4.59 9.61 -0.21
N PHE A 188 -4.62 10.83 -0.76
CA PHE A 188 -5.71 11.30 -1.61
C PHE A 188 -5.20 12.32 -2.65
N GLU A 189 -5.45 12.06 -3.93
CA GLU A 189 -5.13 12.99 -5.03
C GLU A 189 -6.17 14.11 -5.15
N ASN A 190 -6.25 14.99 -4.16
CA ASN A 190 -7.01 16.24 -4.29
C ASN A 190 -6.16 17.46 -3.90
N PRO A 191 -5.23 17.89 -4.77
CA PRO A 191 -4.30 18.97 -4.47
C PRO A 191 -4.98 20.30 -4.16
N GLU A 192 -6.16 20.57 -4.73
CA GLU A 192 -6.92 21.78 -4.44
C GLU A 192 -7.39 21.78 -2.97
N VAL A 193 -7.96 20.67 -2.51
CA VAL A 193 -8.41 20.51 -1.12
C VAL A 193 -7.23 20.56 -0.15
N VAL A 194 -6.09 19.97 -0.50
CA VAL A 194 -4.87 20.07 0.30
C VAL A 194 -4.40 21.52 0.40
N GLY A 195 -4.35 22.24 -0.72
CA GLY A 195 -3.97 23.65 -0.74
C GLY A 195 -4.90 24.54 0.08
N ASP A 196 -6.20 24.26 0.07
CA ASP A 196 -7.18 24.99 0.88
C ASP A 196 -7.04 24.69 2.38
N LEU A 197 -6.82 23.43 2.76
CA LEU A 197 -6.58 23.06 4.16
C LEU A 197 -5.28 23.67 4.70
N VAL A 198 -4.22 23.70 3.88
CA VAL A 198 -2.96 24.37 4.26
C VAL A 198 -3.20 25.87 4.45
N ARG A 199 -4.01 26.51 3.60
CA ARG A 199 -4.33 27.94 3.72
C ARG A 199 -5.13 28.26 4.98
N GLU A 200 -6.00 27.35 5.42
CA GLU A 200 -6.90 27.59 6.54
C GLU A 200 -6.29 27.20 7.90
N HIS A 201 -5.57 26.08 7.97
CA HIS A 201 -5.05 25.53 9.24
C HIS A 201 -3.53 25.66 9.37
N GLY A 202 -2.82 25.92 8.27
CA GLY A 202 -1.36 25.91 8.20
C GLY A 202 -0.79 24.51 7.95
N SER A 203 0.38 24.46 7.32
CA SER A 203 1.08 23.20 6.98
C SER A 203 1.44 22.38 8.22
N ALA A 204 1.94 23.02 9.27
CA ALA A 204 2.37 22.33 10.50
C ALA A 204 1.21 21.62 11.22
N GLN A 205 0.06 22.29 11.39
CA GLN A 205 -1.11 21.67 12.02
C GLN A 205 -1.70 20.54 11.18
N LEU A 206 -1.66 20.69 9.84
CA LEU A 206 -2.08 19.65 8.92
C LEU A 206 -1.17 18.42 9.03
N ALA A 207 0.14 18.63 9.07
CA ALA A 207 1.14 17.60 9.25
C ALA A 207 0.95 16.85 10.58
N ASP A 208 0.83 17.57 11.69
CA ASP A 208 0.64 16.98 13.02
C ASP A 208 -0.66 16.14 13.09
N ALA A 209 -1.75 16.67 12.53
CA ALA A 209 -3.04 15.97 12.52
C ALA A 209 -2.98 14.68 11.69
N PHE A 210 -2.29 14.70 10.55
CA PHE A 210 -2.20 13.57 9.63
C PHE A 210 -1.20 12.52 10.12
N ALA A 211 -0.09 12.95 10.73
CA ALA A 211 0.86 12.07 11.40
C ALA A 211 0.19 11.34 12.58
N ALA A 212 -0.58 12.06 13.41
CA ALA A 212 -1.35 11.44 14.48
C ALA A 212 -2.37 10.42 13.94
N LEU A 213 -3.04 10.74 12.83
CA LEU A 213 -4.01 9.85 12.20
C LEU A 213 -3.35 8.59 11.59
N ARG A 214 -2.15 8.68 11.02
CA ARG A 214 -1.42 7.49 10.55
C ARG A 214 -0.93 6.62 11.71
N GLY A 215 -0.39 7.25 12.75
CA GLY A 215 0.03 6.55 13.96
C GLY A 215 -1.11 5.76 14.62
N GLU A 216 -2.36 6.22 14.43
CA GLU A 216 -3.55 5.51 14.88
C GLU A 216 -4.69 5.57 13.85
N GLN A 217 -4.61 4.75 12.80
CA GLN A 217 -5.68 4.66 11.80
C GLN A 217 -7.01 4.29 12.46
N GLY A 218 -8.08 4.99 12.08
CA GLY A 218 -9.39 4.86 12.70
C GLY A 218 -9.51 5.63 14.02
N MET A 219 -8.76 6.72 14.20
CA MET A 219 -8.87 7.57 15.40
C MET A 219 -10.27 8.22 15.49
N PRO A 220 -10.91 8.24 16.68
CA PRO A 220 -12.19 8.91 16.85
C PRO A 220 -12.06 10.42 16.66
N VAL A 221 -12.87 10.97 15.76
CA VAL A 221 -12.86 12.41 15.46
C VAL A 221 -13.68 13.15 16.51
N THR A 222 -13.04 14.10 17.18
CA THR A 222 -13.65 14.89 18.25
C THR A 222 -13.64 16.38 17.90
N ALA A 223 -14.35 17.20 18.69
CA ALA A 223 -14.42 18.65 18.49
C ALA A 223 -13.07 19.37 18.66
N VAL A 224 -12.06 18.71 19.23
CA VAL A 224 -10.72 19.28 19.43
C VAL A 224 -9.79 19.07 18.22
N GLN A 225 -10.27 18.45 17.14
CA GLN A 225 -9.50 18.18 15.92
C GLN A 225 -10.13 18.86 14.69
N PRO A 226 -10.11 20.22 14.62
CA PRO A 226 -10.78 20.96 13.55
C PRO A 226 -10.21 20.64 12.17
N VAL A 227 -8.90 20.37 12.07
CA VAL A 227 -8.24 19.96 10.83
C VAL A 227 -8.83 18.67 10.27
N LEU A 228 -9.01 17.65 11.11
CA LEU A 228 -9.57 16.36 10.67
C LEU A 228 -11.04 16.50 10.30
N GLN A 229 -11.81 17.28 11.05
CA GLN A 229 -13.21 17.55 10.73
C GLN A 229 -13.36 18.21 9.35
N ASP A 230 -12.54 19.21 9.08
CA ASP A 230 -12.57 19.93 7.82
C ASP A 230 -12.07 19.06 6.65
N ALA A 231 -11.00 18.29 6.87
CA ALA A 231 -10.51 17.32 5.90
C ALA A 231 -11.55 16.22 5.57
N ILE A 232 -12.35 15.78 6.55
CA ILE A 232 -13.49 14.87 6.31
C ILE A 232 -14.60 15.58 5.54
N ALA A 233 -14.96 16.81 5.94
CA ALA A 233 -16.03 17.58 5.31
C ALA A 233 -15.73 17.87 3.82
N ARG A 234 -14.46 18.07 3.48
CA ARG A 234 -13.97 18.27 2.10
C ARG A 234 -13.68 16.97 1.36
N GLY A 235 -13.90 15.82 2.00
CA GLY A 235 -13.73 14.50 1.38
C GLY A 235 -12.27 14.09 1.15
N LEU A 236 -11.31 14.73 1.85
CA LEU A 236 -9.90 14.33 1.84
C LEU A 236 -9.66 13.09 2.73
N LEU A 237 -10.40 12.99 3.84
CA LEU A 237 -10.37 11.86 4.76
C LEU A 237 -11.67 11.07 4.70
N LEU A 238 -11.57 9.76 4.88
CA LEU A 238 -12.72 8.89 5.01
C LEU A 238 -12.98 8.64 6.49
N ALA A 239 -14.22 8.81 6.93
CA ALA A 239 -14.60 8.64 8.33
C ALA A 239 -15.90 7.84 8.45
N PRO A 240 -15.86 6.50 8.27
CA PRO A 240 -16.98 5.64 8.67
C PRO A 240 -17.38 5.92 10.12
N ALA A 241 -18.67 5.84 10.40
CA ALA A 241 -19.20 6.18 11.70
C ALA A 241 -19.97 5.01 12.33
N VAL A 242 -19.78 4.82 13.63
CA VAL A 242 -20.37 3.73 14.41
C VAL A 242 -21.25 4.31 15.51
N GLU A 243 -22.39 3.68 15.77
CA GLU A 243 -23.29 4.08 16.85
C GLU A 243 -22.72 3.70 18.23
N LEU A 244 -22.68 4.67 19.14
CA LEU A 244 -22.22 4.53 20.52
C LEU A 244 -23.37 4.10 21.46
N PRO A 245 -23.06 3.63 22.69
CA PRO A 245 -24.10 3.22 23.66
C PRO A 245 -25.14 4.30 24.00
N ASN A 246 -24.78 5.58 23.82
CA ASN A 246 -25.65 6.73 24.04
C ASN A 246 -26.47 7.13 22.80
N HIS A 247 -26.50 6.29 21.76
CA HIS A 247 -27.17 6.53 20.46
C HIS A 247 -26.60 7.71 19.64
N THR A 248 -25.44 8.22 20.01
CA THR A 248 -24.69 9.16 19.16
C THR A 248 -23.86 8.40 18.13
N VAL A 249 -23.61 9.01 16.99
CA VAL A 249 -22.80 8.44 15.92
C VAL A 249 -21.39 9.02 16.01
N GLN A 250 -20.39 8.17 16.16
CA GLN A 250 -18.99 8.56 16.27
C GLN A 250 -18.25 8.25 14.97
N PRO A 251 -17.74 9.27 14.25
CA PRO A 251 -16.85 9.08 13.11
C PRO A 251 -15.44 8.66 13.56
N PHE A 252 -14.85 7.74 12.82
CA PHE A 252 -13.47 7.26 12.99
C PHE A 252 -12.69 7.57 11.71
N ALA A 253 -11.82 8.56 11.78
CA ALA A 253 -11.06 9.01 10.62
C ALA A 253 -10.07 7.94 10.18
N ALA A 254 -9.87 7.83 8.88
CA ALA A 254 -8.82 7.04 8.28
C ALA A 254 -8.26 7.80 7.09
N LEU A 255 -6.95 7.68 6.91
CA LEU A 255 -6.23 8.12 5.73
C LEU A 255 -5.73 6.86 5.02
N PRO A 256 -6.57 6.17 4.23
CA PRO A 256 -6.12 4.99 3.51
C PRO A 256 -5.22 5.44 2.37
N TYR A 257 -3.91 5.45 2.61
CA TYR A 257 -2.93 5.48 1.53
C TYR A 257 -3.22 4.31 0.60
N THR A 258 -3.35 4.52 -0.71
CA THR A 258 -3.39 3.39 -1.66
C THR A 258 -2.75 3.75 -2.99
N LEU A 259 -1.72 2.99 -3.36
CA LEU A 259 -1.14 3.01 -4.71
C LEU A 259 -2.16 2.55 -5.77
N ASN A 260 -3.12 1.71 -5.37
CA ASN A 260 -4.14 1.21 -6.27
C ASN A 260 -5.29 2.21 -6.42
N ARG A 261 -5.24 3.03 -7.48
CA ARG A 261 -6.32 3.95 -7.86
C ARG A 261 -7.64 3.24 -8.14
N GLU A 262 -7.64 1.94 -8.46
CA GLU A 262 -8.88 1.18 -8.58
C GLU A 262 -9.58 1.05 -7.23
N LEU A 263 -8.88 0.89 -6.11
CA LEU A 263 -9.50 0.85 -4.78
C LEU A 263 -10.24 2.17 -4.45
N LEU A 264 -9.77 3.31 -4.98
CA LEU A 264 -10.44 4.61 -4.84
C LEU A 264 -11.56 4.85 -5.87
N ARG A 265 -11.55 4.13 -7.00
CA ARG A 265 -12.49 4.36 -8.13
C ARG A 265 -13.39 3.15 -8.42
N GLY A 266 -12.81 2.04 -8.88
CA GLY A 266 -13.54 0.85 -9.37
C GLY A 266 -13.87 -0.21 -8.31
N ARG A 267 -13.08 -0.31 -7.24
CA ARG A 267 -13.20 -1.26 -6.12
C ARG A 267 -13.45 -0.57 -4.78
N LYS A 268 -14.03 0.63 -4.84
CA LYS A 268 -14.47 1.42 -3.68
C LYS A 268 -15.26 0.59 -2.64
N PRO A 269 -16.13 -0.38 -3.01
CA PRO A 269 -16.83 -1.21 -2.03
C PRO A 269 -15.92 -2.04 -1.12
N VAL A 270 -14.75 -2.49 -1.59
CA VAL A 270 -13.79 -3.26 -0.77
C VAL A 270 -13.11 -2.34 0.25
N LEU A 271 -12.73 -1.14 -0.17
CA LEU A 271 -12.16 -0.13 0.72
C LEU A 271 -13.19 0.32 1.77
N GLU A 272 -14.44 0.58 1.37
CA GLU A 272 -15.53 0.94 2.30
C GLU A 272 -15.76 -0.17 3.35
N LYS A 273 -15.68 -1.44 2.94
CA LYS A 273 -15.72 -2.58 3.87
C LYS A 273 -14.53 -2.61 4.83
N ALA A 274 -13.31 -2.38 4.34
CA ALA A 274 -12.11 -2.35 5.18
C ALA A 274 -12.21 -1.24 6.25
N LEU A 275 -12.67 -0.06 5.84
CA LEU A 275 -12.89 1.07 6.75
C LEU A 275 -14.03 0.79 7.74
N ALA A 276 -15.07 0.08 7.35
CA ALA A 276 -16.12 -0.38 8.27
C ALA A 276 -15.58 -1.32 9.35
N VAL A 277 -14.68 -2.25 8.99
CA VAL A 277 -13.98 -3.10 9.97
C VAL A 277 -13.18 -2.24 10.94
N LEU A 278 -12.33 -1.35 10.40
CA LEU A 278 -11.47 -0.47 11.19
C LEU A 278 -12.28 0.34 12.21
N ALA A 279 -13.38 0.96 11.78
CA ALA A 279 -14.23 1.76 12.64
C ALA A 279 -14.91 0.95 13.74
N CYS A 280 -15.42 -0.26 13.45
CA CYS A 280 -16.05 -1.11 14.46
C CYS A 280 -15.05 -1.59 15.52
N LEU A 281 -13.83 -1.90 15.10
CA LEU A 281 -12.74 -2.33 15.98
C LEU A 281 -12.26 -1.18 16.88
N ARG A 282 -12.00 0.01 16.31
CA ARG A 282 -11.63 1.21 17.07
C ARG A 282 -12.76 1.70 17.98
N CYS A 283 -14.01 1.53 17.58
CA CYS A 283 -15.15 1.74 18.47
C CYS A 283 -15.13 0.77 19.65
N GLY A 284 -14.80 -0.50 19.43
CA GLY A 284 -14.59 -1.47 20.51
C GLY A 284 -13.45 -1.08 21.45
N GLN A 285 -12.35 -0.56 20.91
CA GLN A 285 -11.20 -0.09 21.68
C GLN A 285 -11.58 1.10 22.58
N HIS A 286 -12.03 2.20 21.98
CA HIS A 286 -12.23 3.48 22.67
C HIS A 286 -13.54 3.57 23.45
N PHE A 287 -14.59 2.85 23.00
CA PHE A 287 -15.95 2.97 23.53
C PHE A 287 -16.58 1.63 23.94
N GLY A 288 -15.78 0.56 24.08
CA GLY A 288 -16.28 -0.76 24.47
C GLY A 288 -16.64 -0.93 25.95
N GLY A 289 -16.17 -0.04 26.84
CA GLY A 289 -16.44 -0.13 28.28
C GLY A 289 -15.98 -1.47 28.87
N ALA A 290 -16.92 -2.27 29.39
CA ALA A 290 -16.63 -3.60 29.94
C ALA A 290 -16.21 -4.64 28.87
N THR A 291 -16.48 -4.36 27.58
CA THR A 291 -16.05 -5.17 26.43
C THR A 291 -14.99 -4.42 25.60
N SER A 292 -14.20 -3.54 26.23
CA SER A 292 -13.15 -2.80 25.54
C SER A 292 -12.10 -3.75 24.96
N LEU A 293 -11.73 -3.52 23.71
CA LEU A 293 -10.66 -4.24 23.04
C LEU A 293 -9.33 -3.52 23.28
N PRO A 294 -8.31 -4.15 23.87
CA PRO A 294 -6.98 -3.55 23.90
C PRO A 294 -6.39 -3.47 22.48
N ALA A 295 -5.38 -2.61 22.30
CA ALA A 295 -4.84 -2.29 20.97
C ALA A 295 -4.25 -3.52 20.25
N ASP A 296 -3.63 -4.43 21.01
CA ASP A 296 -3.08 -5.71 20.53
C ASP A 296 -4.18 -6.68 20.07
N ALA A 297 -5.33 -6.70 20.77
CA ALA A 297 -6.44 -7.58 20.43
C ALA A 297 -7.19 -7.18 19.14
N LEU A 298 -6.92 -6.00 18.56
CA LEU A 298 -7.58 -5.59 17.32
C LEU A 298 -7.23 -6.51 16.15
N VAL A 299 -5.95 -6.86 16.02
CA VAL A 299 -5.45 -7.78 14.99
C VAL A 299 -5.95 -9.20 15.26
N ASP A 300 -5.97 -9.64 16.53
CA ASP A 300 -6.48 -10.96 16.92
C ASP A 300 -7.94 -11.18 16.49
N VAL A 301 -8.78 -10.14 16.56
CA VAL A 301 -10.17 -10.22 16.09
C VAL A 301 -10.22 -10.45 14.58
N ILE A 302 -9.37 -9.75 13.81
CA ILE A 302 -9.29 -9.93 12.35
C ILE A 302 -8.77 -11.33 12.01
N ASP A 303 -7.69 -11.77 12.63
CA ASP A 303 -7.08 -13.07 12.38
C ASP A 303 -8.06 -14.21 12.72
N LYS A 304 -8.84 -14.04 13.79
CA LYS A 304 -9.92 -14.98 14.13
C LYS A 304 -11.05 -15.00 13.10
N LEU A 305 -11.42 -13.87 12.52
CA LEU A 305 -12.42 -13.81 11.44
C LEU A 305 -11.90 -14.42 10.13
N LEU A 306 -10.60 -14.27 9.85
CA LEU A 306 -9.94 -14.83 8.67
C LEU A 306 -9.70 -16.34 8.76
N ASP A 307 -9.59 -16.88 9.98
CA ASP A 307 -9.39 -18.30 10.25
C ASP A 307 -10.57 -19.14 9.71
N PRO A 308 -10.34 -20.03 8.71
CA PRO A 308 -11.37 -20.90 8.14
C PRO A 308 -12.11 -21.77 9.15
N HIS A 309 -11.51 -22.04 10.31
CA HIS A 309 -12.04 -22.86 11.39
C HIS A 309 -12.60 -22.05 12.56
N ARG A 310 -12.36 -20.73 12.62
CA ARG A 310 -12.70 -19.88 13.78
C ARG A 310 -13.40 -18.55 13.43
N GLY A 311 -13.93 -18.40 12.22
CA GLY A 311 -14.66 -17.23 11.69
C GLY A 311 -15.95 -16.80 12.42
N ILE A 312 -15.95 -16.87 13.75
CA ILE A 312 -17.05 -16.60 14.67
C ILE A 312 -16.48 -15.95 15.93
N LEU A 313 -17.07 -14.82 16.35
CA LEU A 313 -16.73 -14.17 17.63
C LEU A 313 -17.65 -14.67 18.75
N GLN A 314 -17.14 -14.71 19.99
CA GLN A 314 -17.96 -15.14 21.13
C GLN A 314 -19.04 -14.09 21.43
N PRO A 315 -20.29 -14.44 21.74
CA PRO A 315 -21.36 -13.46 21.91
C PRO A 315 -21.15 -12.60 23.17
N HIS A 316 -21.53 -11.31 23.08
CA HIS A 316 -21.53 -10.38 24.22
C HIS A 316 -22.47 -9.21 23.94
N SER A 317 -22.86 -8.48 24.99
CA SER A 317 -23.91 -7.45 24.96
C SER A 317 -23.66 -6.30 23.97
N SER A 318 -22.40 -5.96 23.66
CA SER A 318 -22.07 -4.87 22.73
C SER A 318 -22.09 -5.24 21.25
N HIS A 319 -22.16 -6.54 20.88
CA HIS A 319 -21.87 -6.97 19.51
C HIS A 319 -22.82 -6.45 18.44
N ALA A 320 -24.12 -6.44 18.72
CA ALA A 320 -25.12 -5.99 17.76
C ALA A 320 -24.90 -4.53 17.35
N ARG A 321 -24.53 -3.68 18.33
CA ARG A 321 -24.23 -2.27 18.11
C ARG A 321 -22.84 -2.09 17.50
N GLN A 322 -21.81 -2.64 18.15
CA GLN A 322 -20.40 -2.44 17.79
C GLN A 322 -20.10 -2.90 16.36
N TYR A 323 -20.61 -4.06 15.94
CA TYR A 323 -20.39 -4.59 14.59
C TYR A 323 -21.57 -4.34 13.65
N GLY A 324 -22.50 -3.45 14.00
CA GLY A 324 -23.66 -3.11 13.17
C GLY A 324 -23.26 -2.60 11.79
N LEU A 325 -22.19 -1.78 11.72
CA LEU A 325 -21.66 -1.28 10.45
C LEU A 325 -21.07 -2.43 9.60
N MET A 326 -20.27 -3.33 10.17
CA MET A 326 -19.77 -4.52 9.47
C MET A 326 -20.89 -5.45 8.97
N HIS A 327 -21.98 -5.59 9.75
CA HIS A 327 -23.16 -6.34 9.34
C HIS A 327 -23.87 -5.66 8.15
N SER A 328 -24.07 -4.34 8.20
CA SER A 328 -24.67 -3.59 7.09
C SER A 328 -23.82 -3.62 5.81
N ALA A 329 -22.50 -3.69 5.95
CA ALA A 329 -21.55 -3.83 4.84
C ALA A 329 -21.48 -5.26 4.27
N GLY A 330 -22.20 -6.22 4.86
CA GLY A 330 -22.23 -7.62 4.42
C GLY A 330 -20.93 -8.39 4.71
N ILE A 331 -20.15 -7.96 5.70
CA ILE A 331 -18.89 -8.62 6.11
C ILE A 331 -19.18 -9.73 7.11
N ILE A 332 -20.17 -9.53 7.98
CA ILE A 332 -20.60 -10.50 8.98
C ILE A 332 -22.12 -10.70 8.96
N ALA A 333 -22.55 -11.86 9.42
CA ALA A 333 -23.92 -12.14 9.81
C ALA A 333 -24.02 -12.23 11.34
N PHE A 334 -25.19 -11.89 11.90
CA PHE A 334 -25.48 -12.13 13.31
C PHE A 334 -26.21 -13.46 13.48
N ALA A 335 -25.48 -14.46 13.99
CA ALA A 335 -26.05 -15.72 14.44
C ALA A 335 -26.61 -15.60 15.87
N PRO A 336 -27.56 -16.47 16.28
CA PRO A 336 -28.05 -16.48 17.65
C PRO A 336 -26.94 -16.89 18.65
N ASP A 337 -27.11 -16.48 19.91
CA ASP A 337 -26.25 -16.87 21.02
C ASP A 337 -26.14 -18.40 21.13
N SER A 338 -24.92 -18.91 21.30
CA SER A 338 -24.68 -20.35 21.53
C SER A 338 -24.93 -20.78 22.97
N MET A 339 -25.11 -19.84 23.91
CA MET A 339 -25.38 -20.15 25.31
C MET A 339 -26.87 -20.46 25.53
N PRO A 340 -27.21 -21.46 26.37
CA PRO A 340 -28.60 -21.73 26.73
C PRO A 340 -29.29 -20.50 27.36
N GLY A 341 -30.35 -20.00 26.72
CA GLY A 341 -31.07 -18.79 27.17
C GLY A 341 -30.36 -17.47 26.85
N GLY A 342 -29.31 -17.50 26.03
CA GLY A 342 -28.59 -16.30 25.61
C GLY A 342 -29.44 -15.35 24.76
N SER A 343 -29.25 -14.05 24.97
CA SER A 343 -29.96 -12.97 24.27
C SER A 343 -29.06 -12.14 23.37
N TRP A 344 -27.78 -12.52 23.25
CA TRP A 344 -26.79 -11.78 22.49
C TRP A 344 -26.63 -12.31 21.07
N VAL A 345 -26.02 -11.50 20.22
CA VAL A 345 -25.69 -11.90 18.85
C VAL A 345 -24.28 -12.43 18.80
N ARG A 346 -24.07 -13.38 17.89
CA ARG A 346 -22.79 -13.99 17.59
C ARG A 346 -22.35 -13.57 16.19
N PRO A 347 -21.38 -12.65 16.05
CA PRO A 347 -20.81 -12.27 14.76
C PRO A 347 -20.20 -13.49 14.06
N GLN A 348 -20.59 -13.73 12.81
CA GLN A 348 -20.06 -14.79 11.95
C GLN A 348 -19.59 -14.17 10.64
N PHE A 349 -18.35 -14.48 10.24
CA PHE A 349 -17.77 -13.98 8.99
C PHE A 349 -18.51 -14.53 7.77
N ILE A 350 -18.79 -13.66 6.80
CA ILE A 350 -19.31 -14.04 5.48
C ILE A 350 -18.10 -14.18 4.56
N ASP A 351 -17.76 -15.42 4.24
CA ASP A 351 -16.56 -15.74 3.48
C ASP A 351 -16.73 -15.44 1.99
N THR A 352 -16.25 -14.27 1.57
CA THR A 352 -16.10 -13.88 0.16
C THR A 352 -14.70 -13.30 -0.05
N GLU A 353 -14.22 -13.33 -1.29
CA GLU A 353 -12.90 -12.78 -1.65
C GLU A 353 -12.79 -11.30 -1.26
N ASP A 354 -13.78 -10.48 -1.61
CA ASP A 354 -13.86 -9.06 -1.22
C ASP A 354 -13.79 -8.85 0.30
N ASN A 355 -14.47 -9.71 1.09
CA ASN A 355 -14.49 -9.57 2.54
C ASN A 355 -13.17 -10.00 3.18
N ARG A 356 -12.49 -11.01 2.62
CA ARG A 356 -11.14 -11.41 3.05
C ARG A 356 -10.14 -10.32 2.76
N GLU A 357 -10.18 -9.73 1.57
CA GLU A 357 -9.32 -8.61 1.20
C GLU A 357 -9.58 -7.39 2.09
N ALA A 358 -10.85 -7.04 2.35
CA ALA A 358 -11.20 -5.96 3.26
C ALA A 358 -10.63 -6.15 4.68
N LEU A 359 -10.67 -7.37 5.22
CA LEU A 359 -10.06 -7.69 6.51
C LEU A 359 -8.54 -7.55 6.49
N ARG A 360 -7.87 -7.96 5.41
CA ARG A 360 -6.41 -7.78 5.25
C ARG A 360 -6.02 -6.30 5.18
N ILE A 361 -6.75 -5.50 4.38
CA ILE A 361 -6.53 -4.05 4.31
C ILE A 361 -6.71 -3.41 5.70
N ALA A 362 -7.75 -3.79 6.44
CA ALA A 362 -7.98 -3.28 7.79
C ALA A 362 -6.86 -3.69 8.77
N ARG A 363 -6.36 -4.92 8.67
CA ARG A 363 -5.23 -5.42 9.47
C ARG A 363 -3.98 -4.58 9.25
N ASP A 364 -3.67 -4.27 8.00
CA ASP A 364 -2.49 -3.49 7.66
C ASP A 364 -2.61 -2.03 8.09
N LEU A 365 -3.80 -1.44 7.91
CA LEU A 365 -4.07 -0.09 8.43
C LEU A 365 -3.86 -0.01 9.95
N ILE A 366 -4.23 -1.06 10.70
CA ILE A 366 -4.01 -1.13 12.15
C ILE A 366 -2.53 -1.32 12.50
N THR A 367 -1.82 -2.15 11.73
CA THR A 367 -0.45 -2.60 12.06
C THR A 367 0.61 -1.59 11.61
N HIS A 368 0.47 -1.06 10.39
CA HIS A 368 1.48 -0.23 9.72
C HIS A 368 1.03 1.22 9.52
N GLY A 369 -0.20 1.56 9.92
CA GLY A 369 -0.79 2.87 9.64
C GLY A 369 -1.17 3.09 8.18
N GLU A 370 -0.90 2.11 7.31
CA GLU A 370 -1.14 2.20 5.88
C GLU A 370 -1.27 0.78 5.28
N PRO A 371 -2.09 0.56 4.23
CA PRO A 371 -2.32 -0.80 3.74
C PRO A 371 -1.10 -1.27 2.96
N VAL A 372 -0.47 -2.36 3.41
CA VAL A 372 0.74 -2.93 2.80
C VAL A 372 0.36 -4.06 1.83
N ALA A 373 -0.67 -4.84 2.13
CA ALA A 373 -1.27 -5.82 1.25
C ALA A 373 -2.11 -5.14 0.15
N GLY A 374 -1.88 -5.54 -1.10
CA GLY A 374 -2.61 -5.02 -2.27
C GLY A 374 -2.09 -3.69 -2.84
N ARG A 375 -0.98 -3.15 -2.31
CA ARG A 375 -0.30 -1.95 -2.85
C ARG A 375 0.27 -2.15 -4.23
N VAL A 376 0.78 -3.34 -4.47
CA VAL A 376 0.89 -3.84 -5.81
C VAL A 376 -0.47 -4.43 -6.12
N GLY A 377 -1.04 -4.10 -7.29
CA GLY A 377 -2.18 -4.84 -7.80
C GLY A 377 -1.77 -6.26 -8.16
N ASP A 378 -1.03 -6.98 -7.32
CA ASP A 378 -0.37 -8.26 -7.57
C ASP A 378 -1.31 -9.44 -7.44
N GLU A 379 -2.31 -9.41 -6.54
CA GLU A 379 -3.39 -10.41 -6.63
C GLU A 379 -4.19 -10.21 -7.92
N GLN A 380 -4.44 -8.96 -8.33
CA GLN A 380 -5.12 -8.65 -9.60
C GLN A 380 -4.24 -8.85 -10.84
N ALA A 381 -2.94 -8.60 -10.77
CA ALA A 381 -1.96 -8.76 -11.85
C ALA A 381 -1.64 -10.24 -11.98
N ARG A 382 -1.45 -10.96 -10.86
CA ARG A 382 -1.35 -12.42 -10.85
C ARG A 382 -2.65 -13.05 -11.33
N ALA A 383 -3.83 -12.60 -10.89
CA ALA A 383 -5.11 -13.09 -11.42
C ALA A 383 -5.28 -12.76 -12.90
N ALA A 384 -4.97 -11.54 -13.33
CA ALA A 384 -4.98 -11.14 -14.73
C ALA A 384 -3.98 -11.97 -15.56
N LEU A 385 -2.79 -12.25 -15.02
CA LEU A 385 -1.79 -13.10 -15.64
C LEU A 385 -2.25 -14.56 -15.71
N LEU A 386 -2.80 -15.11 -14.63
CA LEU A 386 -3.43 -16.44 -14.63
C LEU A 386 -4.57 -16.54 -15.66
N LEU A 387 -5.28 -15.43 -15.93
CA LEU A 387 -6.31 -15.29 -16.96
C LEU A 387 -5.78 -14.80 -18.32
N GLY A 388 -4.44 -14.63 -18.44
CA GLY A 388 -3.66 -13.98 -19.51
C GLY A 388 -4.24 -12.69 -20.10
N GLN A 389 -4.91 -11.92 -19.26
CA GLN A 389 -5.28 -10.54 -19.55
C GLN A 389 -4.06 -9.62 -19.38
N PRO A 390 -3.92 -8.59 -20.23
CA PRO A 390 -2.94 -7.53 -20.01
C PRO A 390 -3.35 -6.74 -18.75
N PHE A 391 -2.49 -6.71 -17.74
CA PHE A 391 -2.63 -5.83 -16.59
C PHE A 391 -1.96 -4.47 -16.88
N SER A 392 -2.49 -3.41 -16.26
CA SER A 392 -1.93 -2.06 -16.32
C SER A 392 -1.66 -1.63 -14.90
N ALA A 393 -0.41 -1.27 -14.60
CA ALA A 393 -0.06 -0.91 -13.25
C ALA A 393 -0.75 0.41 -12.82
N PRO A 394 -1.17 0.56 -11.55
CA PRO A 394 -2.03 1.66 -11.09
C PRO A 394 -1.52 3.10 -11.30
N MET A 395 -0.22 3.28 -11.56
CA MET A 395 0.41 4.60 -11.75
C MET A 395 0.78 4.94 -13.20
N GLN A 396 0.50 4.06 -14.17
CA GLN A 396 0.81 4.35 -15.56
C GLN A 396 -0.23 5.27 -16.20
N THR A 397 0.23 6.33 -16.84
CA THR A 397 -0.63 7.20 -17.65
C THR A 397 -1.05 6.52 -18.96
N THR A 398 -2.26 6.86 -19.43
CA THR A 398 -2.80 6.37 -20.71
C THR A 398 -1.96 6.77 -21.92
N ALA A 399 -1.15 7.83 -21.80
CA ALA A 399 -0.20 8.26 -22.83
C ALA A 399 0.94 7.25 -23.03
N ARG A 400 1.44 6.64 -21.94
CA ARG A 400 2.52 5.64 -22.00
C ARG A 400 2.03 4.29 -22.52
N LEU A 401 0.82 3.88 -22.11
CA LEU A 401 0.16 2.65 -22.60
C LEU A 401 -0.02 2.65 -24.13
N ARG A 402 -0.24 3.81 -24.75
CA ARG A 402 -0.41 3.95 -26.21
C ARG A 402 0.88 3.79 -27.02
N ASN A 403 2.05 3.92 -26.40
CA ASN A 403 3.35 3.88 -27.10
C ASN A 403 4.01 2.49 -27.08
N ARG A 404 3.35 1.47 -26.51
CA ARG A 404 3.90 0.10 -26.45
C ARG A 404 3.65 -0.68 -27.74
N ALA A 405 4.61 -1.54 -28.09
CA ALA A 405 4.43 -2.49 -29.17
C ALA A 405 3.33 -3.50 -28.80
N THR A 406 2.29 -3.61 -29.63
CA THR A 406 1.17 -4.50 -29.36
C THR A 406 1.53 -5.95 -29.68
N VAL A 407 1.45 -6.82 -28.68
CA VAL A 407 1.57 -8.28 -28.83
C VAL A 407 0.18 -8.88 -29.00
N SER A 408 0.02 -9.92 -29.83
CA SER A 408 -1.27 -10.59 -29.97
C SER A 408 -1.67 -11.30 -28.66
N PRO A 409 -2.97 -11.32 -28.28
CA PRO A 409 -3.42 -11.93 -27.03
C PRO A 409 -3.03 -13.41 -26.86
N GLN A 410 -3.02 -14.18 -27.96
CA GLN A 410 -2.63 -15.61 -27.93
C GLN A 410 -1.13 -15.80 -27.65
N GLN A 411 -0.29 -14.97 -28.28
CA GLN A 411 1.15 -14.99 -28.00
C GLN A 411 1.43 -14.55 -26.57
N TRP A 412 0.70 -13.55 -26.07
CA TRP A 412 0.82 -13.08 -24.69
C TRP A 412 0.45 -14.17 -23.68
N GLN A 413 -0.70 -14.84 -23.86
CA GLN A 413 -1.09 -15.96 -23.00
C GLN A 413 -0.01 -17.05 -22.95
N THR A 414 0.60 -17.39 -24.09
CA THR A 414 1.64 -18.43 -24.15
C THR A 414 2.89 -18.04 -23.33
N VAL A 415 3.25 -16.75 -23.34
CA VAL A 415 4.35 -16.21 -22.52
C VAL A 415 3.97 -16.25 -21.04
N VAL A 416 2.75 -15.88 -20.68
CA VAL A 416 2.32 -15.89 -19.28
C VAL A 416 2.23 -17.32 -18.72
N ASP A 417 1.66 -18.25 -19.49
CA ASP A 417 1.57 -19.67 -19.11
C ASP A 417 2.97 -20.27 -18.88
N ALA A 418 3.93 -19.94 -19.75
CA ALA A 418 5.32 -20.37 -19.59
C ALA A 418 5.97 -19.76 -18.35
N ALA A 419 5.76 -18.46 -18.09
CA ALA A 419 6.32 -17.74 -16.94
C ALA A 419 5.83 -18.28 -15.60
N LEU A 420 4.55 -18.65 -15.52
CA LEU A 420 3.88 -19.14 -14.32
C LEU A 420 3.80 -20.67 -14.23
N GLY A 421 4.35 -21.40 -15.20
CA GLY A 421 4.35 -22.87 -15.21
C GLY A 421 2.97 -23.51 -15.46
N LEU A 422 1.99 -22.75 -15.98
CA LEU A 422 0.65 -23.25 -16.29
C LEU A 422 0.65 -24.02 -17.63
N GLY A 423 -0.11 -25.11 -17.70
CA GLY A 423 -0.24 -25.91 -18.94
C GLY A 423 0.70 -27.11 -19.08
N ARG A 424 1.62 -27.33 -18.13
CA ARG A 424 2.34 -28.61 -18.00
C ARG A 424 1.57 -29.55 -17.06
N ILE A 425 0.48 -30.14 -17.55
CA ILE A 425 -0.07 -31.35 -16.92
C ILE A 425 0.97 -32.46 -17.13
N ARG A 426 1.50 -33.01 -16.05
CA ARG A 426 2.24 -34.28 -16.06
C ARG A 426 1.27 -35.45 -16.10
#